data_AF-A0A8T0UWK3-F1
#
_entry.id   AF-A0A8T0UWK3-F1
#
_cell.length_a   1.000
_cell.length_b   1.000
_cell.length_c   1.000
_cell.angle_alpha   90.00
_cell.angle_beta   90.00
_cell.angle_gamma   90.00
#
_symmetry.space_group_name_H-M   'P 1'
#
loop_
_entity.id
_entity.type
_entity.pdbx_description
1 polymer ?
#
loop_
_entity_poly.entity_id
_entity_poly.type
_entity_poly.pdbx_seq_one_letter_code
_entity_poly.pdbx_strand_id
1 'polypeptide(L)'
;MSYSDPSRLCLASGSLKIAVDWMSSFDEAAVEDAPSLERLLFQSTGKRRPVKIVGAPRLEVLGVLDLDLHTLEIGGTVIKAGMNVSASNMVPSLKILAVKVQFACNREAKMLPTLLKCFPRLETLHIMPIPSKSPDSVHDLRFWEHRGPCECLESHLETVIVHGFLSEGHEAGFIRYIAGEGKALKTLSFVCSDERVRGFRVSVEGRSGEVALCVVAPTLELPSCH
;
A
#
# COMPACT_ATOMS: atom_id res chain seq x y z
N MET A 1 -21.10 -10.18 -31.57
CA MET A 1 -20.15 -9.64 -30.58
C MET A 1 -19.57 -10.85 -29.85
N SER A 2 -18.32 -11.21 -30.12
CA SER A 2 -17.65 -12.30 -29.40
C SER A 2 -17.37 -11.82 -27.98
N TYR A 3 -18.01 -12.45 -26.99
CA TYR A 3 -17.57 -12.38 -25.60
C TYR A 3 -16.20 -13.07 -25.56
N SER A 4 -15.12 -12.29 -25.64
CA SER A 4 -13.79 -12.79 -25.35
C SER A 4 -13.74 -13.10 -23.86
N ASP A 5 -13.41 -14.34 -23.49
CA ASP A 5 -13.17 -14.69 -22.10
C ASP A 5 -12.06 -13.79 -21.52
N PRO A 6 -12.24 -13.23 -20.33
CA PRO A 6 -11.25 -12.36 -19.71
C PRO A 6 -9.95 -13.16 -19.50
N SER A 7 -8.84 -12.58 -19.93
CA SER A 7 -7.51 -13.16 -19.82
C SER A 7 -7.04 -13.13 -18.35
N ARG A 8 -6.62 -14.28 -17.82
CA ARG A 8 -6.25 -14.42 -16.40
C ARG A 8 -4.82 -14.92 -16.24
N LEU A 9 -4.09 -14.31 -15.31
CA LEU A 9 -2.81 -14.83 -14.81
C LEU A 9 -3.06 -15.60 -13.51
N CYS A 10 -2.96 -16.93 -13.56
CA CYS A 10 -3.05 -17.79 -12.38
C CYS A 10 -1.66 -18.28 -11.98
N LEU A 11 -1.20 -17.87 -10.80
CA LEU A 11 0.05 -18.31 -10.20
C LEU A 11 -0.25 -19.46 -9.23
N ALA A 12 -0.16 -20.68 -9.75
CA ALA A 12 -0.32 -21.91 -8.99
C ALA A 12 0.95 -22.76 -9.07
N SER A 13 1.77 -22.71 -8.02
CA SER A 13 3.03 -23.45 -7.96
C SER A 13 3.50 -23.66 -6.53
N GLY A 14 3.83 -24.91 -6.19
CA GLY A 14 4.37 -25.28 -4.88
C GLY A 14 5.78 -24.76 -4.60
N SER A 15 6.54 -24.37 -5.63
CA SER A 15 7.96 -24.01 -5.54
C SER A 15 8.27 -22.58 -5.97
N LEU A 16 7.33 -21.89 -6.62
CA LEU A 16 7.51 -20.50 -7.05
C LEU A 16 7.67 -19.59 -5.84
N LYS A 17 8.79 -18.86 -5.76
CA LYS A 17 9.09 -17.92 -4.68
C LYS A 17 8.84 -16.46 -5.04
N ILE A 18 9.09 -16.10 -6.29
CA ILE A 18 8.99 -14.72 -6.77
C ILE A 18 8.24 -14.74 -8.08
N ALA A 19 7.24 -13.87 -8.19
CA ALA A 19 6.51 -13.63 -9.43
C ALA A 19 6.52 -12.13 -9.74
N VAL A 20 6.75 -11.80 -11.01
CA VAL A 20 6.72 -10.43 -11.50
C VAL A 20 5.76 -10.37 -12.68
N ASP A 21 4.70 -9.58 -12.51
CA ASP A 21 3.71 -9.27 -13.53
C ASP A 21 3.85 -7.81 -13.96
N TRP A 22 4.76 -7.57 -14.91
CA TRP A 22 5.14 -6.22 -15.32
C TRP A 22 4.40 -5.78 -16.58
N MET A 23 3.74 -4.62 -16.53
CA MET A 23 3.04 -4.02 -17.67
C MET A 23 2.10 -4.99 -18.39
N SER A 24 1.48 -5.90 -17.64
CA SER A 24 0.61 -6.90 -18.26
C SER A 24 -0.76 -6.32 -18.61
N SER A 25 -1.39 -6.98 -19.58
CA SER A 25 -2.73 -6.67 -20.06
C SER A 25 -3.80 -7.67 -19.58
N PHE A 26 -3.43 -8.61 -18.70
CA PHE A 26 -4.36 -9.55 -18.08
C PHE A 26 -5.49 -8.82 -17.34
N ASP A 27 -6.71 -9.31 -17.52
CA ASP A 27 -7.92 -8.78 -16.89
C ASP A 27 -8.00 -9.15 -15.41
N GLU A 28 -7.28 -10.20 -14.98
CA GLU A 28 -7.21 -10.67 -13.60
C GLU A 28 -5.82 -11.25 -13.28
N ALA A 29 -5.33 -10.99 -12.06
CA ALA A 29 -4.18 -11.68 -11.47
C ALA A 29 -4.61 -12.44 -10.22
N ALA A 30 -4.39 -13.75 -10.20
CA ALA A 30 -4.75 -14.64 -9.10
C ALA A 30 -3.54 -15.44 -8.64
N VAL A 31 -3.28 -15.44 -7.33
CA VAL A 31 -2.42 -16.41 -6.68
C VAL A 31 -3.31 -17.49 -6.09
N GLU A 32 -3.13 -18.72 -6.56
CA GLU A 32 -3.93 -19.88 -6.19
C GLU A 32 -3.00 -20.99 -5.74
N ASP A 33 -3.03 -21.37 -4.46
CA ASP A 33 -2.22 -22.47 -3.92
C ASP A 33 -0.72 -22.35 -4.25
N ALA A 34 -0.15 -21.19 -3.91
CA ALA A 34 1.29 -20.92 -4.06
C ALA A 34 1.99 -20.86 -2.68
N PRO A 35 2.20 -22.00 -1.99
CA PRO A 35 2.67 -22.06 -0.61
C PRO A 35 4.09 -21.53 -0.40
N SER A 36 4.91 -21.50 -1.45
CA SER A 36 6.29 -21.00 -1.41
C SER A 36 6.44 -19.56 -1.88
N LEU A 37 5.37 -18.90 -2.32
CA LEU A 37 5.45 -17.55 -2.88
C LEU A 37 5.77 -16.55 -1.77
N GLU A 38 6.91 -15.89 -1.88
CA GLU A 38 7.42 -14.89 -0.94
C GLU A 38 7.19 -13.47 -1.47
N ARG A 39 7.22 -13.27 -2.80
CA ARG A 39 7.12 -11.94 -3.42
C ARG A 39 6.24 -11.97 -4.66
N LEU A 40 5.23 -11.12 -4.69
CA LEU A 40 4.41 -10.84 -5.86
C LEU A 40 4.54 -9.37 -6.21
N LEU A 41 5.24 -9.07 -7.31
CA LEU A 41 5.38 -7.71 -7.82
C LEU A 41 4.52 -7.55 -9.06
N PHE A 42 3.73 -6.48 -9.11
CA PHE A 42 2.91 -6.22 -10.29
C PHE A 42 2.75 -4.73 -10.56
N GLN A 43 2.57 -4.40 -11.83
CA GLN A 43 2.21 -3.05 -12.28
C GLN A 43 1.14 -3.11 -13.37
N SER A 44 0.06 -2.35 -13.19
CA SER A 44 -1.07 -2.30 -14.12
C SER A 44 -0.89 -1.31 -15.26
N THR A 45 -1.45 -1.65 -16.41
CA THR A 45 -1.48 -0.83 -17.64
C THR A 45 -2.74 0.05 -17.74
N GLY A 46 -3.19 0.64 -16.62
CA GLY A 46 -4.34 1.56 -16.60
C GLY A 46 -5.73 0.89 -16.68
N LYS A 47 -5.80 -0.45 -16.75
CA LYS A 47 -7.05 -1.20 -16.67
C LYS A 47 -7.39 -1.58 -15.23
N ARG A 48 -8.69 -1.61 -14.93
CA ARG A 48 -9.18 -2.20 -13.68
C ARG A 48 -8.99 -3.71 -13.70
N ARG A 49 -8.32 -4.26 -12.71
CA ARG A 49 -8.08 -5.71 -12.60
C ARG A 49 -8.21 -6.20 -11.16
N PRO A 50 -8.86 -7.35 -10.92
CA PRO A 50 -8.81 -7.98 -9.62
C PRO A 50 -7.42 -8.55 -9.33
N VAL A 51 -7.02 -8.48 -8.06
CA VAL A 51 -5.83 -9.16 -7.52
C VAL A 51 -6.32 -10.12 -6.44
N LYS A 52 -6.26 -11.42 -6.71
CA LYS A 52 -6.75 -12.46 -5.80
C LYS A 52 -5.59 -13.15 -5.10
N ILE A 53 -5.71 -13.34 -3.80
CA ILE A 53 -4.72 -14.03 -2.98
C ILE A 53 -5.43 -15.16 -2.22
N VAL A 54 -5.15 -16.40 -2.62
CA VAL A 54 -5.68 -17.61 -2.00
C VAL A 54 -4.54 -18.62 -1.84
N GLY A 55 -4.32 -19.12 -0.63
CA GLY A 55 -3.32 -20.16 -0.39
C GLY A 55 -1.86 -19.72 -0.55
N ALA A 56 -1.53 -18.47 -0.21
CA ALA A 56 -0.16 -17.92 -0.25
C ALA A 56 0.41 -17.58 1.14
N PRO A 57 0.58 -18.55 2.05
CA PRO A 57 0.95 -18.32 3.45
C PRO A 57 2.34 -17.71 3.66
N ARG A 58 3.23 -17.75 2.66
CA ARG A 58 4.59 -17.17 2.76
C ARG A 58 4.75 -15.82 2.10
N LEU A 59 3.68 -15.22 1.59
CA LEU A 59 3.75 -13.97 0.83
C LEU A 59 4.16 -12.81 1.75
N GLU A 60 5.39 -12.33 1.60
CA GLU A 60 5.96 -11.25 2.41
C GLU A 60 5.90 -9.88 1.71
N VAL A 61 5.96 -9.87 0.38
CA VAL A 61 5.97 -8.63 -0.41
C VAL A 61 4.87 -8.64 -1.44
N LEU A 62 4.04 -7.60 -1.42
CA LEU A 62 3.04 -7.32 -2.43
C LEU A 62 3.39 -6.00 -3.14
N GLY A 63 3.35 -6.04 -4.47
CA GLY A 63 3.62 -4.90 -5.34
C GLY A 63 2.62 -3.75 -5.17
N VAL A 64 2.63 -2.82 -6.13
CA VAL A 64 1.88 -1.56 -6.01
C VAL A 64 0.39 -1.79 -6.24
N LEU A 65 -0.39 -1.76 -5.15
CA LEU A 65 -1.83 -1.78 -5.18
C LEU A 65 -2.39 -0.36 -5.44
N ASP A 66 -2.66 -0.05 -6.70
CA ASP A 66 -3.47 1.12 -7.10
C ASP A 66 -4.95 0.92 -6.70
N LEU A 67 -5.48 1.80 -5.84
CA LEU A 67 -6.82 1.64 -5.25
C LEU A 67 -7.98 2.04 -6.17
N ASP A 68 -7.72 2.77 -7.27
CA ASP A 68 -8.74 3.04 -8.30
C ASP A 68 -8.82 1.88 -9.32
N LEU A 69 -7.66 1.27 -9.61
CA LEU A 69 -7.56 0.22 -10.61
C LEU A 69 -7.72 -1.20 -10.05
N HIS A 70 -7.20 -1.48 -8.86
CA HIS A 70 -7.18 -2.84 -8.33
C HIS A 70 -8.33 -3.11 -7.37
N THR A 71 -8.95 -4.28 -7.52
CA THR A 71 -9.85 -4.84 -6.52
C THR A 71 -9.15 -6.01 -5.85
N LEU A 72 -8.83 -5.87 -4.57
CA LEU A 72 -8.17 -6.92 -3.80
C LEU A 72 -9.19 -7.94 -3.31
N GLU A 73 -8.88 -9.22 -3.48
CA GLU A 73 -9.66 -10.35 -2.96
C GLU A 73 -8.73 -11.25 -2.14
N ILE A 74 -9.12 -11.57 -0.91
CA ILE A 74 -8.35 -12.45 -0.02
C ILE A 74 -9.27 -13.57 0.45
N GLY A 75 -8.84 -14.82 0.23
CA GLY A 75 -9.59 -15.99 0.67
C GLY A 75 -11.00 -16.08 0.08
N GLY A 76 -11.19 -15.62 -1.17
CA GLY A 76 -12.49 -15.60 -1.85
C GLY A 76 -13.40 -14.42 -1.50
N THR A 77 -12.93 -13.46 -0.69
CA THR A 77 -13.72 -12.28 -0.30
C THR A 77 -13.11 -11.00 -0.84
N VAL A 78 -13.93 -10.22 -1.54
CA VAL A 78 -13.55 -8.89 -2.03
C VAL A 78 -13.41 -7.92 -0.86
N ILE A 79 -12.23 -7.32 -0.72
CA ILE A 79 -11.92 -6.36 0.34
C ILE A 79 -12.53 -5.00 0.01
N LYS A 80 -13.29 -4.44 0.97
CA LYS A 80 -14.03 -3.19 0.79
C LYS A 80 -13.74 -2.21 1.92
N ALA A 81 -13.84 -0.92 1.60
CA ALA A 81 -13.61 0.17 2.54
C ALA A 81 -14.52 0.04 3.76
N GLY A 82 -13.93 0.07 4.96
CA GLY A 82 -14.66 -0.02 6.22
C GLY A 82 -15.23 -1.40 6.56
N MET A 83 -14.87 -2.47 5.83
CA MET A 83 -15.32 -3.80 6.20
C MET A 83 -14.70 -4.28 7.52
N ASN A 84 -15.42 -5.16 8.22
CA ASN A 84 -14.88 -5.93 9.33
C ASN A 84 -14.08 -7.11 8.77
N VAL A 85 -12.78 -7.07 8.95
CA VAL A 85 -11.85 -8.09 8.46
C VAL A 85 -11.88 -9.30 9.39
N SER A 86 -12.16 -10.47 8.84
CA SER A 86 -12.08 -11.75 9.58
C SER A 86 -10.74 -12.44 9.34
N ALA A 87 -10.42 -13.48 10.11
CA ALA A 87 -9.15 -14.21 9.99
C ALA A 87 -8.90 -14.79 8.58
N SER A 88 -9.95 -15.19 7.85
CA SER A 88 -9.82 -15.70 6.47
C SER A 88 -9.49 -14.61 5.44
N ASN A 89 -9.60 -13.34 5.82
CA ASN A 89 -9.29 -12.18 4.97
C ASN A 89 -7.95 -11.54 5.35
N MET A 90 -7.15 -12.25 6.16
CA MET A 90 -5.85 -11.80 6.62
C MET A 90 -4.72 -12.54 5.91
N VAL A 91 -3.63 -11.82 5.61
CA VAL A 91 -2.36 -12.37 5.13
C VAL A 91 -1.28 -11.94 6.13
N PRO A 92 -1.14 -12.67 7.26
CA PRO A 92 -0.25 -12.27 8.35
C PRO A 92 1.24 -12.40 8.02
N SER A 93 1.59 -13.04 6.91
CA SER A 93 2.97 -13.10 6.41
C SER A 93 3.41 -11.84 5.68
N LEU A 94 2.48 -10.97 5.27
CA LEU A 94 2.80 -9.80 4.48
C LEU A 94 3.51 -8.74 5.34
N LYS A 95 4.73 -8.36 4.93
CA LYS A 95 5.59 -7.40 5.62
C LYS A 95 5.73 -6.08 4.86
N ILE A 96 5.68 -6.13 3.52
CA ILE A 96 5.88 -4.94 2.68
C ILE A 96 4.73 -4.81 1.69
N LEU A 97 4.14 -3.61 1.66
CA LEU A 97 3.07 -3.24 0.76
C LEU A 97 3.32 -1.84 0.19
N ALA A 98 3.08 -1.68 -1.10
CA ALA A 98 2.97 -0.37 -1.72
C ALA A 98 1.53 -0.10 -2.15
N VAL A 99 1.02 1.09 -1.87
CA VAL A 99 -0.34 1.50 -2.20
C VAL A 99 -0.30 2.82 -2.95
N LYS A 100 -1.01 2.88 -4.08
CA LYS A 100 -1.24 4.11 -4.81
C LYS A 100 -2.68 4.57 -4.57
N VAL A 101 -2.83 5.79 -4.07
CA VAL A 101 -4.07 6.26 -3.43
C VAL A 101 -4.35 7.72 -3.74
N GLN A 102 -5.58 8.03 -4.14
CA GLN A 102 -6.10 9.40 -4.15
C GLN A 102 -6.75 9.69 -2.79
N PHE A 103 -6.09 10.46 -1.93
CA PHE A 103 -6.61 10.77 -0.58
C PHE A 103 -7.89 11.62 -0.61
N ALA A 104 -8.03 12.46 -1.62
CA ALA A 104 -9.28 13.15 -1.93
C ALA A 104 -10.36 12.24 -2.54
N CYS A 105 -10.23 10.91 -2.47
CA CYS A 105 -11.30 9.97 -2.77
C CYS A 105 -11.65 9.21 -1.49
N ASN A 106 -12.81 9.53 -0.90
CA ASN A 106 -13.25 8.89 0.35
C ASN A 106 -13.23 7.35 0.30
N ARG A 107 -13.56 6.76 -0.86
CA ARG A 107 -13.55 5.29 -1.02
C ARG A 107 -12.14 4.74 -0.87
N GLU A 108 -11.16 5.36 -1.55
CA GLU A 108 -9.77 4.91 -1.53
C GLU A 108 -9.10 5.20 -0.18
N ALA A 109 -9.27 6.41 0.38
CA ALA A 109 -8.75 6.73 1.70
C ALA A 109 -9.28 5.77 2.78
N LYS A 110 -10.56 5.39 2.71
CA LYS A 110 -11.19 4.43 3.63
C LYS A 110 -10.72 2.99 3.44
N MET A 111 -10.06 2.65 2.33
CA MET A 111 -9.46 1.33 2.13
C MET A 111 -8.20 1.14 2.98
N LEU A 112 -7.40 2.18 3.20
CA LEU A 112 -6.10 2.07 3.88
C LEU A 112 -6.23 1.42 5.27
N PRO A 113 -7.13 1.85 6.18
CA PRO A 113 -7.31 1.15 7.46
C PRO A 113 -7.78 -0.29 7.30
N THR A 114 -8.58 -0.61 6.27
CA THR A 114 -9.00 -1.98 6.00
C THR A 114 -7.82 -2.84 5.55
N LEU A 115 -6.93 -2.31 4.71
CA LEU A 115 -5.72 -3.02 4.29
C LEU A 115 -4.80 -3.32 5.48
N LEU A 116 -4.58 -2.35 6.38
CA LEU A 116 -3.79 -2.58 7.61
C LEU A 116 -4.38 -3.69 8.48
N LYS A 117 -5.70 -3.84 8.51
CA LYS A 117 -6.36 -4.97 9.20
C LYS A 117 -6.21 -6.31 8.46
N CYS A 118 -6.15 -6.30 7.13
CA CYS A 118 -5.85 -7.49 6.33
C CYS A 118 -4.40 -7.95 6.49
N PHE A 119 -3.49 -7.04 6.84
CA PHE A 119 -2.05 -7.32 6.95
C PHE A 119 -1.55 -7.02 8.36
N PRO A 120 -1.95 -7.82 9.37
CA PRO A 120 -1.72 -7.49 10.78
C PRO A 120 -0.24 -7.38 11.17
N ARG A 121 0.69 -7.93 10.38
CA ARG A 121 2.14 -7.87 10.62
C ARG A 121 2.91 -7.06 9.58
N LEU A 122 2.24 -6.12 8.91
CA LEU A 122 2.90 -5.24 7.95
C LEU A 122 3.95 -4.38 8.66
N GLU A 123 5.19 -4.43 8.17
CA GLU A 123 6.35 -3.72 8.75
C GLU A 123 6.67 -2.43 7.99
N THR A 124 6.50 -2.45 6.66
CA THR A 124 6.78 -1.31 5.78
C THR A 124 5.62 -1.02 4.85
N LEU A 125 5.14 0.23 4.87
CA LEU A 125 4.10 0.72 3.99
C LEU A 125 4.63 1.85 3.09
N HIS A 126 4.58 1.62 1.78
CA HIS A 126 4.82 2.68 0.80
C HIS A 126 3.48 3.29 0.36
N ILE A 127 3.41 4.62 0.39
CA ILE A 127 2.25 5.40 -0.05
C ILE A 127 2.65 6.22 -1.28
N MET A 128 1.91 6.07 -2.37
CA MET A 128 2.07 6.83 -3.60
C MET A 128 0.81 7.69 -3.81
N PRO A 129 0.78 8.93 -3.31
CA PRO A 129 -0.37 9.81 -3.45
C PRO A 129 -0.63 10.14 -4.93
N ILE A 130 -1.90 10.10 -5.35
CA ILE A 130 -2.36 10.60 -6.65
C ILE A 130 -2.96 12.00 -6.43
N PRO A 131 -2.44 13.04 -7.10
CA PRO A 131 -3.04 14.37 -7.04
C PRO A 131 -4.48 14.35 -7.57
N SER A 132 -5.41 14.99 -6.86
CA SER A 132 -6.75 15.21 -7.38
C SER A 132 -6.75 16.34 -8.40
N LYS A 133 -7.51 16.17 -9.50
CA LYS A 133 -7.72 17.23 -10.50
C LYS A 133 -8.90 18.15 -10.15
N SER A 134 -9.73 17.77 -9.17
CA SER A 134 -10.95 18.48 -8.79
C SER A 134 -10.92 18.89 -7.32
N PRO A 135 -11.03 20.18 -7.00
CA PRO A 135 -11.05 20.69 -5.62
C PRO A 135 -12.41 20.48 -4.90
N ASP A 136 -13.47 20.08 -5.60
CA ASP A 136 -14.87 20.30 -5.14
C ASP A 136 -15.54 19.17 -4.38
N SER A 137 -14.81 18.18 -3.90
CA SER A 137 -15.44 17.21 -3.02
C SER A 137 -15.31 17.63 -1.57
N VAL A 138 -16.39 18.12 -0.98
CA VAL A 138 -16.51 18.25 0.48
C VAL A 138 -16.39 16.85 1.07
N HIS A 139 -15.18 16.51 1.46
CA HIS A 139 -14.84 15.21 2.00
C HIS A 139 -14.59 15.34 3.49
N ASP A 140 -14.89 14.27 4.22
CA ASP A 140 -14.83 14.27 5.67
C ASP A 140 -13.37 14.20 6.13
N LEU A 141 -12.74 15.37 6.28
CA LEU A 141 -11.37 15.50 6.77
C LEU A 141 -11.20 14.88 8.17
N ARG A 142 -12.28 14.83 8.95
CA ARG A 142 -12.32 14.24 10.30
C ARG A 142 -12.41 12.72 10.31
N PHE A 143 -12.46 12.10 9.12
CA PHE A 143 -12.44 10.66 8.96
C PHE A 143 -11.35 9.98 9.78
N TRP A 144 -10.14 10.55 9.72
CA TRP A 144 -8.94 10.01 10.37
C TRP A 144 -8.95 10.19 11.90
N GLU A 145 -9.65 11.21 12.40
CA GLU A 145 -9.69 11.55 13.83
C GLU A 145 -10.46 10.51 14.66
N HIS A 146 -11.38 9.79 14.04
CA HIS A 146 -12.28 8.84 14.71
C HIS A 146 -11.86 7.38 14.51
N ARG A 147 -10.65 7.13 13.98
CA ARG A 147 -10.16 5.77 13.77
C ARG A 147 -9.40 5.30 15.00
N GLY A 148 -9.84 4.18 15.56
CA GLY A 148 -9.08 3.47 16.59
C GLY A 148 -7.84 2.77 16.01
N PRO A 149 -6.95 2.30 16.90
CA PRO A 149 -5.76 1.57 16.50
C PRO A 149 -6.13 0.19 15.92
N CYS A 150 -5.17 -0.43 15.25
CA CYS A 150 -5.23 -1.85 14.89
C CYS A 150 -3.88 -2.50 15.18
N GLU A 151 -3.88 -3.82 15.33
CA GLU A 151 -2.70 -4.64 15.68
C GLU A 151 -1.44 -4.27 14.86
N CYS A 152 -1.60 -4.09 13.54
CA CYS A 152 -0.52 -3.66 12.65
C CYS A 152 0.13 -2.35 13.09
N LEU A 153 -0.66 -1.31 13.38
CA LEU A 153 -0.12 0.01 13.77
C LEU A 153 0.51 -0.02 15.16
N GLU A 154 -0.10 -0.77 16.08
CA GLU A 154 0.39 -0.80 17.46
C GLU A 154 1.69 -1.58 17.60
N SER A 155 1.86 -2.67 16.84
CA SER A 155 2.89 -3.66 17.14
C SER A 155 3.89 -3.92 16.02
N HIS A 156 3.57 -3.59 14.77
CA HIS A 156 4.32 -4.09 13.62
C HIS A 156 4.76 -3.04 12.60
N LEU A 157 3.97 -1.99 12.36
CA LEU A 157 4.29 -1.01 11.33
C LEU A 157 5.41 -0.08 11.79
N GLU A 158 6.63 -0.38 11.36
CA GLU A 158 7.82 0.37 11.76
C GLU A 158 8.14 1.53 10.82
N THR A 159 7.83 1.36 9.53
CA THR A 159 8.26 2.30 8.49
C THR A 159 7.11 2.67 7.55
N VAL A 160 6.89 3.98 7.38
CA VAL A 160 6.03 4.52 6.31
C VAL A 160 6.85 5.40 5.39
N ILE A 161 6.75 5.15 4.09
CA ILE A 161 7.45 5.89 3.04
C ILE A 161 6.43 6.48 2.08
N VAL A 162 6.36 7.81 2.04
CA VAL A 162 5.52 8.57 1.13
C VAL A 162 6.35 8.97 -0.09
N HIS A 163 5.91 8.57 -1.28
CA HIS A 163 6.57 8.90 -2.55
C HIS A 163 5.92 10.13 -3.18
N GLY A 164 6.50 11.30 -2.96
CA GLY A 164 6.02 12.59 -3.44
C GLY A 164 5.66 13.55 -2.31
N PHE A 165 5.03 14.66 -2.69
CA PHE A 165 4.55 15.66 -1.73
C PHE A 165 3.12 15.36 -1.31
N LEU A 166 2.86 15.54 -0.01
CA LEU A 166 1.51 15.58 0.52
C LEU A 166 1.00 17.01 0.45
N SER A 167 -0.17 17.22 -0.13
CA SER A 167 -0.92 18.47 -0.01
C SER A 167 -1.58 18.59 1.38
N GLU A 168 -2.05 19.79 1.71
CA GLU A 168 -2.91 19.96 2.89
C GLU A 168 -4.22 19.19 2.75
N GLY A 169 -4.82 18.77 3.88
CA GLY A 169 -6.11 18.09 3.91
C GLY A 169 -6.02 16.61 4.30
N HIS A 170 -6.50 15.71 3.43
CA HIS A 170 -6.69 14.28 3.74
C HIS A 170 -5.37 13.53 3.94
N GLU A 171 -4.34 13.92 3.20
CA GLU A 171 -2.98 13.42 3.34
C GLU A 171 -2.43 13.70 4.74
N ALA A 172 -2.58 14.94 5.23
CA ALA A 172 -2.15 15.33 6.56
C ALA A 172 -2.93 14.58 7.66
N GLY A 173 -4.22 14.33 7.43
CA GLY A 173 -5.05 13.50 8.32
C GLY A 173 -4.53 12.06 8.43
N PHE A 174 -4.12 11.45 7.31
CA PHE A 174 -3.50 10.12 7.31
C PHE A 174 -2.19 10.09 8.09
N ILE A 175 -1.31 11.07 7.88
CA ILE A 175 -0.04 11.15 8.62
C ILE A 175 -0.29 11.30 10.12
N ARG A 176 -1.24 12.16 10.52
CA ARG A 176 -1.62 12.30 11.94
C ARG A 176 -2.17 11.00 12.52
N TYR A 177 -2.98 10.27 11.77
CA TYR A 177 -3.48 8.96 12.19
C TYR A 177 -2.35 7.96 12.41
N ILE A 178 -1.45 7.80 11.44
CA ILE A 178 -0.32 6.86 11.56
C ILE A 178 0.63 7.28 12.69
N ALA A 179 0.96 8.56 12.82
CA ALA A 179 1.84 9.04 13.89
C ALA A 179 1.17 8.99 15.27
N GLY A 180 -0.17 9.09 15.32
CA GLY A 180 -0.96 9.07 16.55
C GLY A 180 -1.18 7.66 17.09
N GLU A 181 -1.54 6.72 16.22
CA GLU A 181 -1.90 5.34 16.58
C GLU A 181 -0.74 4.34 16.39
N GLY A 182 0.28 4.70 15.60
CA GLY A 182 1.41 3.86 15.25
C GLY A 182 2.46 3.78 16.36
N LYS A 183 2.23 2.95 17.37
CA LYS A 183 3.15 2.80 18.51
C LYS A 183 4.48 2.17 18.15
N ALA A 184 4.50 1.30 17.15
CA ALA A 184 5.71 0.66 16.63
C ALA A 184 6.46 1.51 15.58
N LEU A 185 5.90 2.66 15.18
CA LEU A 185 6.43 3.48 14.10
C LEU A 185 7.76 4.11 14.50
N LYS A 186 8.82 3.79 13.77
CA LYS A 186 10.18 4.34 13.96
C LYS A 186 10.51 5.39 12.91
N THR A 187 10.03 5.19 11.69
CA THR A 187 10.44 6.00 10.54
C THR A 187 9.24 6.43 9.71
N LEU A 188 9.15 7.74 9.46
CA LEU A 188 8.29 8.33 8.45
C LEU A 188 9.17 9.05 7.43
N SER A 189 9.19 8.58 6.19
CA SER A 189 10.03 9.13 5.13
C SER A 189 9.22 9.70 3.98
N PHE A 190 9.74 10.75 3.36
CA PHE A 190 9.21 11.40 2.17
C PHE A 190 10.27 11.33 1.07
N VAL A 191 9.97 10.62 -0.01
CA VAL A 191 10.83 10.52 -1.19
C VAL A 191 10.37 11.56 -2.19
N CYS A 192 11.19 12.57 -2.44
CA CYS A 192 10.89 13.66 -3.39
C CYS A 192 11.64 13.43 -4.69
N SER A 193 10.94 13.51 -5.83
CA SER A 193 11.56 13.40 -7.16
C SER A 193 12.34 14.66 -7.58
N ASP A 194 12.26 15.74 -6.80
CA ASP A 194 12.94 17.00 -7.10
C ASP A 194 14.38 16.97 -6.60
N GLU A 195 15.32 16.87 -7.54
CA GLU A 195 16.78 16.86 -7.30
C GLU A 195 17.29 18.12 -6.58
N ARG A 196 16.49 19.19 -6.50
CA ARG A 196 16.86 20.43 -5.80
C ARG A 196 16.67 20.35 -4.29
N VAL A 197 15.92 19.37 -3.80
CA VAL A 197 15.69 19.19 -2.36
C VAL A 197 16.89 18.46 -1.77
N ARG A 198 17.66 19.13 -0.90
CA ARG A 198 18.67 18.42 -0.09
C ARG A 198 17.94 17.53 0.90
N GLY A 199 18.24 16.25 0.88
CA GLY A 199 17.70 15.33 1.88
C GLY A 199 18.08 15.79 3.28
N PHE A 200 17.13 15.72 4.21
CA PHE A 200 17.36 16.05 5.61
C PHE A 200 16.64 15.05 6.49
N ARG A 201 17.19 14.79 7.68
CA ARG A 201 16.61 13.92 8.68
C ARG A 201 16.39 14.75 9.94
N VAL A 202 15.16 14.73 10.44
CA VAL A 202 14.76 15.39 11.69
C VAL A 202 14.11 14.33 12.55
N SER A 203 14.39 14.35 13.83
CA SER A 203 13.65 13.56 14.81
C SER A 203 12.47 14.37 15.31
N VAL A 204 11.27 13.79 15.27
CA VAL A 204 10.05 14.41 15.78
C VAL A 204 9.51 13.54 16.90
N GLU A 205 9.16 14.14 18.02
CA GLU A 205 8.54 13.42 19.14
C GLU A 205 7.07 13.11 18.80
N GLY A 206 6.80 11.84 18.52
CA GLY A 206 5.45 11.32 18.33
C GLY A 206 4.84 10.91 19.67
N ARG A 207 3.55 10.53 19.66
CA ARG A 207 2.85 10.10 20.90
C ARG A 207 3.47 8.85 21.55
N SER A 208 4.20 8.04 20.79
CA SER A 208 4.81 6.78 21.25
C SER A 208 6.33 6.83 21.38
N GLY A 209 6.94 8.01 21.20
CA GLY A 209 8.40 8.20 21.23
C GLY A 209 8.93 8.94 20.01
N GLU A 210 10.25 8.93 19.87
CA GLU A 210 10.96 9.62 18.78
C GLU A 210 10.73 8.92 17.43
N VAL A 211 10.17 9.65 16.46
CA VAL A 211 9.97 9.21 15.08
C VAL A 211 10.96 9.96 14.20
N ALA A 212 11.76 9.22 13.43
CA ALA A 212 12.63 9.83 12.43
C ALA A 212 11.79 10.27 11.21
N LEU A 213 11.75 11.57 10.98
CA LEU A 213 11.24 12.20 9.77
C LEU A 213 12.39 12.38 8.77
N CYS A 214 12.38 11.62 7.67
CA CYS A 214 13.42 11.70 6.65
C CYS A 214 12.85 12.24 5.34
N VAL A 215 13.47 13.26 4.77
CA VAL A 215 13.25 13.65 3.37
C VAL A 215 14.43 13.13 2.56
N VAL A 216 14.15 12.30 1.57
CA VAL A 216 15.16 11.67 0.71
C VAL A 216 14.95 12.17 -0.72
N ALA A 217 16.01 12.72 -1.31
CA ALA A 217 16.07 12.95 -2.75
C ALA A 217 16.80 11.76 -3.40
N PRO A 218 16.32 11.24 -4.54
CA PRO A 218 17.01 10.19 -5.27
C PRO A 218 18.32 10.78 -5.81
N THR A 219 19.44 10.40 -5.21
CA THR A 219 20.77 10.63 -5.80
C THR A 219 20.94 9.64 -6.94
N LEU A 220 20.59 10.04 -8.16
CA LEU A 220 21.00 9.33 -9.37
C LEU A 220 22.48 9.62 -9.64
N GLU A 221 23.37 8.96 -8.91
CA GLU A 221 24.72 8.78 -9.42
C GLU A 221 24.68 7.63 -10.42
N LEU A 222 24.41 7.98 -11.68
CA LEU A 222 24.70 7.09 -12.80
C LEU A 222 26.22 6.90 -12.83
N PRO A 223 26.76 5.67 -12.68
CA PRO A 223 28.17 5.45 -12.93
C PRO A 223 28.44 5.82 -14.38
N SER A 224 29.27 6.82 -14.60
CA SER A 224 29.81 7.17 -15.91
C SER A 224 30.53 5.94 -16.47
N CYS A 225 29.91 5.25 -17.42
CA CYS A 225 30.60 4.27 -18.23
C CYS A 225 31.64 5.01 -19.07
N HIS A 226 32.90 4.91 -18.68
CA HIS A 226 34.06 5.20 -19.53
C HIS A 226 34.49 3.94 -20.29
#